data_AF-A0A9D9C8K4-F1
#
_entry.id   AF-A0A9D9C8K4-F1
#
_cell.length_a   1.000
_cell.length_b   1.000
_cell.length_c   1.000
_cell.angle_alpha   90.00
_cell.angle_beta   90.00
_cell.angle_gamma   90.00
#
_symmetry.space_group_name_H-M   'P 1'
#
loop_
_entity.id
_entity.type
_entity.pdbx_description
1 polymer ?
#
loop_
_entity_poly.entity_id
_entity_poly.type
_entity_poly.pdbx_seq_one_letter_code
_entity_poly.pdbx_strand_id
1 'polypeptide(L)'
;DCINRDALIRLAKAENGRMILPGGASYRVFVLPEAHPMSPDVQYMSLEVLEKIAELQQAGVVVLLPKQRPVAQTSHREWATYDLRYQSLVNQVWAKAEADKCILPWLDESLQAQGLKPAIRFYDENKQLQDEIAWSQRDLKDAQVWFVSNQSGQVKSLDVQLRSQYPCLSYWDPQTCRYYRLNAVSQDDMLQTSIKLAANGSAFIVAANTYPDAAEAPQWTVSQENLKAKFKAWNIHFRRLDKTLEKSSLFDWRTSDDPAIKYYSGEADYQTTFTCKAPKNAKRVYLKLEDVNVIASVKVNGKDCGIVWAAPYLIDVTDALKKGKNRLEISMANTWYNYSQAVNYGIIKDENYWTNGRTWDYKEGKVLKTEDLQPSGLFGEVQLIVEK
;
A
#
# COMPACT_ATOMS: atom_id res chain seq x y z
N ASP A 1 1.05 1.38 -18.44
CA ASP A 1 1.77 0.20 -18.97
C ASP A 1 2.64 0.59 -20.16
N CYS A 2 3.80 -0.06 -20.28
CA CYS A 2 4.65 0.06 -21.47
C CYS A 2 4.21 -0.97 -22.51
N ILE A 3 4.17 -0.56 -23.79
CA ILE A 3 3.85 -1.44 -24.91
C ILE A 3 5.03 -1.47 -25.89
N ASN A 4 5.41 -2.67 -26.34
CA ASN A 4 6.47 -2.84 -27.34
C ASN A 4 5.91 -2.89 -28.78
N ARG A 5 6.80 -2.90 -29.77
CA ARG A 5 6.43 -2.94 -31.19
C ARG A 5 5.59 -4.17 -31.57
N ASP A 6 5.91 -5.37 -31.07
CA ASP A 6 5.14 -6.59 -31.39
C ASP A 6 3.70 -6.48 -30.91
N ALA A 7 3.50 -6.12 -29.64
CA ALA A 7 2.16 -5.98 -29.08
C ALA A 7 1.35 -4.89 -29.79
N LEU A 8 1.98 -3.75 -30.12
CA LEU A 8 1.32 -2.66 -30.84
C LEU A 8 0.85 -3.10 -32.23
N ILE A 9 1.69 -3.78 -33.01
CA ILE A 9 1.37 -4.13 -34.40
C ILE A 9 0.44 -5.35 -34.46
N ARG A 10 0.74 -6.39 -33.68
CA ARG A 10 0.11 -7.71 -33.85
C ARG A 10 -1.12 -7.92 -32.97
N LEU A 11 -1.14 -7.31 -31.79
CA LEU A 11 -2.17 -7.57 -30.78
C LEU A 11 -3.15 -6.40 -30.61
N ALA A 12 -2.69 -5.16 -30.79
CA ALA A 12 -3.52 -3.99 -30.54
C ALA A 12 -4.62 -3.84 -31.59
N LYS A 13 -5.84 -3.59 -31.11
CA LYS A 13 -6.99 -3.21 -31.95
C LYS A 13 -7.58 -1.91 -31.43
N ALA A 14 -8.18 -1.14 -32.33
CA ALA A 14 -8.83 0.11 -31.99
C ALA A 14 -10.36 -0.07 -32.01
N GLU A 15 -11.00 0.07 -30.86
CA GLU A 15 -12.44 -0.12 -30.71
C GLU A 15 -13.02 0.95 -29.76
N ASN A 16 -14.06 1.66 -30.21
CA ASN A 16 -14.80 2.66 -29.41
C ASN A 16 -13.90 3.73 -28.73
N GLY A 17 -12.91 4.28 -29.45
CA GLY A 17 -11.97 5.26 -28.91
C GLY A 17 -10.96 4.69 -27.92
N ARG A 18 -10.72 3.38 -27.95
CA ARG A 18 -9.79 2.69 -27.05
C ARG A 18 -8.87 1.74 -27.82
N MET A 19 -7.63 1.63 -27.37
CA MET A 19 -6.69 0.59 -27.76
C MET A 19 -6.90 -0.63 -26.86
N ILE A 20 -7.31 -1.75 -27.43
CA ILE A 20 -7.54 -3.01 -26.70
C ILE A 20 -6.47 -4.05 -27.05
N LEU A 21 -6.14 -4.90 -26.09
CA LEU A 21 -5.27 -6.07 -26.27
C LEU A 21 -6.00 -7.35 -25.80
N PRO A 22 -5.64 -8.52 -26.34
CA PRO A 22 -6.11 -9.79 -25.80
C PRO A 22 -5.80 -9.90 -24.31
N GLY A 23 -6.75 -10.41 -23.51
CA GLY A 23 -6.61 -10.49 -22.05
C GLY A 23 -7.26 -9.34 -21.27
N GLY A 24 -7.91 -8.39 -21.96
CA GLY A 24 -8.79 -7.39 -21.35
C GLY A 24 -8.16 -6.02 -21.09
N ALA A 25 -6.87 -5.83 -21.40
CA ALA A 25 -6.25 -4.51 -21.30
C ALA A 25 -6.86 -3.53 -22.31
N SER A 26 -7.18 -2.33 -21.84
CA SER A 26 -7.92 -1.34 -22.62
C SER A 26 -7.52 0.08 -22.24
N TYR A 27 -6.90 0.81 -23.17
CA TYR A 27 -6.31 2.13 -22.94
C TYR A 27 -6.99 3.20 -23.78
N ARG A 28 -7.24 4.38 -23.21
CA ARG A 28 -7.70 5.57 -23.96
C ARG A 28 -6.58 6.45 -24.48
N VAL A 29 -5.40 6.32 -23.90
CA VAL A 29 -4.23 7.14 -24.24
C VAL A 29 -3.11 6.22 -24.71
N PHE A 30 -2.54 6.55 -25.86
CA PHE A 30 -1.27 6.02 -26.33
C PHE A 30 -0.24 7.14 -26.28
N VAL A 31 0.93 6.88 -25.71
CA VAL A 31 2.01 7.88 -25.57
C VAL A 31 3.22 7.41 -26.35
N LEU A 32 3.68 8.23 -27.28
CA LEU A 32 5.01 8.11 -27.85
C LEU A 32 5.94 9.05 -27.05
N PRO A 33 6.93 8.53 -26.30
CA PRO A 33 7.77 9.36 -25.45
C PRO A 33 8.74 10.25 -26.25
N GLU A 34 9.22 11.33 -25.62
CA GLU A 34 10.35 12.12 -26.11
C GLU A 34 11.67 11.33 -26.02
N ALA A 35 12.75 11.86 -26.60
CA ALA A 35 14.07 11.26 -26.47
C ALA A 35 14.47 11.13 -24.99
N HIS A 36 14.97 9.96 -24.60
CA HIS A 36 15.38 9.65 -23.22
C HIS A 36 16.62 8.74 -23.22
N PRO A 37 17.32 8.53 -22.09
CA PRO A 37 18.62 7.83 -22.08
C PRO A 37 18.64 6.43 -22.72
N MET A 38 17.51 5.71 -22.68
CA MET A 38 17.36 4.38 -23.29
C MET A 38 16.87 4.41 -24.74
N SER A 39 16.47 5.57 -25.27
CA SER A 39 16.06 5.79 -26.66
C SER A 39 16.43 7.23 -27.08
N PRO A 40 17.73 7.55 -27.23
CA PRO A 40 18.17 8.92 -27.53
C PRO A 40 17.80 9.34 -28.96
N ASP A 41 17.75 8.39 -29.90
CA ASP A 41 17.49 8.65 -31.31
C ASP A 41 16.03 8.38 -31.68
N VAL A 42 15.19 9.42 -31.58
CA VAL A 42 13.77 9.36 -31.98
C VAL A 42 13.54 9.73 -33.46
N GLN A 43 14.62 9.83 -34.23
CA GLN A 43 14.61 10.23 -35.64
C GLN A 43 14.05 9.14 -36.57
N TYR A 44 14.00 7.89 -36.12
CA TYR A 44 13.63 6.75 -36.94
C TYR A 44 12.39 6.03 -36.41
N MET A 45 11.44 5.73 -37.28
CA MET A 45 10.26 4.95 -36.95
C MET A 45 9.83 4.09 -38.14
N SER A 46 9.56 2.81 -37.92
CA SER A 46 9.09 1.92 -39.00
C SER A 46 7.70 2.33 -39.49
N LEU A 47 7.44 2.26 -40.81
CA LEU A 47 6.16 2.65 -41.40
C LEU A 47 4.96 1.93 -40.75
N GLU A 48 5.11 0.66 -40.39
CA GLU A 48 4.01 -0.14 -39.81
C GLU A 48 3.58 0.37 -38.43
N VAL A 49 4.52 0.93 -37.65
CA VAL A 49 4.21 1.57 -36.36
C VAL A 49 3.45 2.87 -36.61
N LEU A 50 3.87 3.66 -37.59
CA LEU A 50 3.23 4.92 -37.94
C LEU A 50 1.81 4.71 -38.48
N GLU A 51 1.61 3.69 -39.33
CA GLU A 51 0.29 3.25 -39.80
C GLU A 51 -0.61 2.86 -38.63
N LYS A 52 -0.07 2.13 -37.65
CA LYS A 52 -0.82 1.74 -36.47
C LYS A 52 -1.19 2.93 -35.59
N ILE A 53 -0.29 3.90 -35.43
CA ILE A 53 -0.58 5.16 -34.71
C ILE A 53 -1.70 5.93 -35.42
N ALA A 54 -1.67 6.02 -36.75
CA ALA A 54 -2.72 6.67 -37.52
C ALA A 54 -4.08 5.95 -37.39
N GLU A 55 -4.09 4.61 -37.40
CA GLU A 55 -5.29 3.80 -37.15
C GLU A 55 -5.88 4.11 -35.76
N LEU A 56 -5.04 4.18 -34.72
CA LEU A 56 -5.46 4.52 -33.36
C LEU A 56 -6.06 5.93 -33.28
N GLN A 57 -5.43 6.93 -33.90
CA GLN A 57 -5.96 8.30 -33.96
C GLN A 57 -7.31 8.38 -34.69
N GLN A 58 -7.46 7.66 -35.81
CA GLN A 58 -8.71 7.62 -36.58
C GLN A 58 -9.85 6.96 -35.81
N ALA A 59 -9.54 5.94 -35.01
CA ALA A 59 -10.50 5.28 -34.16
C ALA A 59 -10.86 6.05 -32.88
N GLY A 60 -10.26 7.23 -32.65
CA GLY A 60 -10.55 8.12 -31.52
C GLY A 60 -9.74 7.85 -30.26
N VAL A 61 -8.65 7.08 -30.34
CA VAL A 61 -7.68 6.96 -29.24
C VAL A 61 -6.90 8.27 -29.13
N VAL A 62 -6.71 8.77 -27.91
CA VAL A 62 -5.90 9.96 -27.66
C VAL A 62 -4.43 9.58 -27.82
N VAL A 63 -3.76 10.10 -28.84
CA VAL A 63 -2.35 9.79 -29.15
C VAL A 63 -1.51 11.00 -28.81
N LEU A 64 -0.73 10.91 -27.72
CA LEU A 64 0.23 11.93 -27.31
C LEU A 64 1.56 11.73 -28.02
N LEU A 65 2.02 12.76 -28.73
CA LEU A 65 3.23 12.70 -29.56
C LEU A 65 4.29 13.73 -29.12
N PRO A 66 5.58 13.43 -29.27
CA PRO A 66 6.63 14.40 -29.02
C PRO A 66 6.62 15.50 -30.09
N LYS A 67 7.17 16.68 -29.75
CA LYS A 67 7.35 17.76 -30.74
C LYS A 67 8.26 17.35 -31.89
N GLN A 68 9.30 16.56 -31.60
CA GLN A 68 10.22 16.05 -32.60
C GLN A 68 9.54 14.96 -33.44
N ARG A 69 9.61 15.10 -34.77
CA ARG A 69 9.02 14.17 -35.73
C ARG A 69 10.09 13.18 -36.22
N PRO A 70 9.74 11.90 -36.45
CA PRO A 70 10.68 10.97 -37.06
C PRO A 70 10.87 11.34 -38.54
N VAL A 71 12.13 11.42 -38.98
CA VAL A 71 12.50 11.95 -40.30
C VAL A 71 12.63 10.84 -41.35
N ALA A 72 12.85 9.59 -40.92
CA ALA A 72 13.06 8.47 -41.82
C ALA A 72 12.50 7.16 -41.26
N GLN A 73 12.16 6.24 -42.16
CA GLN A 73 11.82 4.87 -41.80
C GLN A 73 13.05 3.99 -41.56
N THR A 74 12.86 2.87 -40.86
CA THR A 74 13.95 1.91 -40.55
C THR A 74 14.17 0.84 -41.62
N SER A 75 13.30 0.75 -42.64
CA SER A 75 13.35 -0.30 -43.68
C SER A 75 13.90 0.23 -44.99
N HIS A 76 14.66 -0.62 -45.71
CA HIS A 76 15.15 -0.35 -47.08
C HIS A 76 14.24 -0.91 -48.17
N ARG A 77 13.11 -1.54 -47.80
CA ARG A 77 12.19 -2.16 -48.75
C ARG A 77 11.43 -1.09 -49.53
N GLU A 78 11.48 -1.16 -50.87
CA GLU A 78 10.68 -0.32 -51.78
C GLU A 78 10.76 1.19 -51.44
N TRP A 79 11.96 1.64 -51.06
CA TRP A 79 12.22 2.94 -50.41
C TRP A 79 11.61 4.15 -51.14
N ALA A 80 11.67 4.21 -52.47
CA ALA A 80 11.17 5.37 -53.22
C ALA A 80 9.65 5.59 -53.07
N THR A 81 8.85 4.53 -53.01
CA THR A 81 7.39 4.62 -52.84
C THR A 81 7.02 4.74 -51.36
N TYR A 82 7.75 4.03 -50.50
CA TYR A 82 7.49 3.99 -49.06
C TYR A 82 7.86 5.32 -48.40
N ASP A 83 8.89 6.02 -48.86
CA ASP A 83 9.32 7.28 -48.27
C ASP A 83 8.31 8.41 -48.53
N LEU A 84 7.70 8.47 -49.72
CA LEU A 84 6.62 9.44 -50.00
C LEU A 84 5.39 9.19 -49.12
N ARG A 85 4.98 7.93 -49.00
CA ARG A 85 3.86 7.52 -48.14
C ARG A 85 4.17 7.81 -46.67
N TYR A 86 5.39 7.53 -46.24
CA TYR A 86 5.87 7.78 -44.89
C TYR A 86 5.81 9.27 -44.54
N GLN A 87 6.38 10.15 -45.37
CA GLN A 87 6.37 11.60 -45.12
C GLN A 87 4.94 12.16 -45.07
N SER A 88 4.08 11.71 -45.99
CA SER A 88 2.66 12.11 -45.97
C SER A 88 1.97 11.70 -44.67
N LEU A 89 2.22 10.47 -44.20
CA LEU A 89 1.60 9.94 -42.99
C LEU A 89 2.15 10.61 -41.72
N VAL A 90 3.45 10.90 -41.64
CA VAL A 90 4.05 11.66 -40.53
C VAL A 90 3.37 13.03 -40.41
N ASN A 91 3.22 13.74 -41.53
CA ASN A 91 2.57 15.04 -41.54
C ASN A 91 1.10 14.96 -41.09
N GLN A 92 0.36 13.95 -41.56
CA GLN A 92 -1.03 13.74 -41.16
C GLN A 92 -1.17 13.47 -39.65
N VAL A 93 -0.35 12.56 -39.12
CA VAL A 93 -0.40 12.13 -37.71
C VAL A 93 -0.06 13.28 -36.76
N TRP A 94 0.97 14.07 -37.09
CA TRP A 94 1.36 15.22 -36.26
C TRP A 94 0.42 16.41 -36.42
N ALA A 95 -0.07 16.72 -37.62
CA ALA A 95 -1.03 17.81 -37.81
C ALA A 95 -2.33 17.55 -37.03
N LYS A 96 -2.79 16.30 -36.99
CA LYS A 96 -3.94 15.90 -36.16
C LYS A 96 -3.64 16.07 -34.67
N ALA A 97 -2.48 15.61 -34.20
CA ALA A 97 -2.10 15.77 -32.79
C ALA A 97 -1.97 17.25 -32.38
N GLU A 98 -1.48 18.12 -33.25
CA GLU A 98 -1.44 19.57 -33.02
C GLU A 98 -2.85 20.17 -32.92
N ALA A 99 -3.75 19.82 -33.84
CA ALA A 99 -5.15 20.26 -33.82
C ALA A 99 -5.88 19.79 -32.54
N ASP A 100 -5.61 18.56 -32.10
CA ASP A 100 -6.20 17.94 -30.92
C ASP A 100 -5.46 18.32 -29.61
N LYS A 101 -4.45 19.21 -29.67
CA LYS A 101 -3.60 19.60 -28.52
C LYS A 101 -2.94 18.42 -27.78
N CYS A 102 -2.59 17.39 -28.53
CA CYS A 102 -1.98 16.14 -28.07
C CYS A 102 -0.46 16.08 -28.33
N ILE A 103 0.22 17.23 -28.23
CA ILE A 103 1.68 17.33 -28.33
C ILE A 103 2.28 17.46 -26.92
N LEU A 104 3.33 16.69 -26.64
CA LEU A 104 4.04 16.70 -25.36
C LEU A 104 4.76 18.05 -25.08
N PRO A 105 4.93 18.45 -23.80
CA PRO A 105 4.42 17.79 -22.59
C PRO A 105 2.89 17.98 -22.45
N TRP A 106 2.20 16.97 -21.92
CA TRP A 106 0.76 17.12 -21.62
C TRP A 106 0.58 17.83 -20.28
N LEU A 107 -0.53 18.55 -20.17
CA LEU A 107 -1.04 19.11 -18.93
C LEU A 107 -2.38 18.41 -18.60
N ASP A 108 -2.77 18.40 -17.33
CA ASP A 108 -4.06 17.81 -16.91
C ASP A 108 -5.24 18.42 -17.67
N GLU A 109 -5.16 19.71 -17.98
CA GLU A 109 -6.13 20.46 -18.78
C GLU A 109 -6.27 19.88 -20.20
N SER A 110 -5.16 19.45 -20.81
CA SER A 110 -5.16 18.84 -22.14
C SER A 110 -5.89 17.49 -22.15
N LEU A 111 -5.70 16.68 -21.10
CA LEU A 111 -6.41 15.40 -20.97
C LEU A 111 -7.90 15.61 -20.65
N GLN A 112 -8.23 16.60 -19.82
CA GLN A 112 -9.61 16.95 -19.51
C GLN A 112 -10.36 17.47 -20.75
N ALA A 113 -9.71 18.25 -21.61
CA ALA A 113 -10.26 18.69 -22.89
C ALA A 113 -10.60 17.52 -23.82
N GLN A 114 -9.89 16.39 -23.69
CA GLN A 114 -10.16 15.13 -24.38
C GLN A 114 -11.21 14.26 -23.65
N GLY A 115 -11.89 14.79 -22.64
CA GLY A 115 -12.90 14.09 -21.84
C GLY A 115 -12.31 13.02 -20.91
N LEU A 116 -11.01 13.07 -20.63
CA LEU A 116 -10.35 12.14 -19.70
C LEU A 116 -10.37 12.73 -18.29
N LYS A 117 -11.19 12.14 -17.43
CA LYS A 117 -11.23 12.44 -16.00
C LYS A 117 -10.33 11.46 -15.22
N PRO A 118 -9.64 11.91 -14.15
CA PRO A 118 -8.91 11.00 -13.27
C PRO A 118 -9.81 9.90 -12.71
N ALA A 119 -9.22 8.73 -12.51
CA ALA A 119 -9.96 7.58 -12.02
C ALA A 119 -10.23 7.68 -10.50
N ILE A 120 -9.26 8.21 -9.76
CA ILE A 120 -9.34 8.45 -8.31
C ILE A 120 -8.48 9.67 -7.94
N ARG A 121 -8.90 10.39 -6.90
CA ARG A 121 -8.14 11.47 -6.26
C ARG A 121 -8.23 11.33 -4.74
N PHE A 122 -7.16 11.75 -4.07
CA PHE A 122 -7.04 11.74 -2.62
C PHE A 122 -6.75 13.15 -2.13
N TYR A 123 -7.47 13.56 -1.09
CA TYR A 123 -7.31 14.85 -0.44
C TYR A 123 -7.14 14.68 1.07
N ASP A 124 -6.40 15.60 1.67
CA ASP A 124 -6.26 15.78 3.11
C ASP A 124 -6.37 17.28 3.40
N GLU A 125 -7.43 17.70 4.09
CA GLU A 125 -7.75 19.11 4.36
C GLU A 125 -7.70 20.01 3.09
N ASN A 126 -8.23 19.52 1.97
CA ASN A 126 -8.21 20.13 0.63
C ASN A 126 -6.86 20.13 -0.11
N LYS A 127 -5.80 19.58 0.49
CA LYS A 127 -4.52 19.35 -0.20
C LYS A 127 -4.58 18.01 -0.95
N GLN A 128 -4.33 18.04 -2.26
CA GLN A 128 -4.24 16.82 -3.06
C GLN A 128 -2.96 16.04 -2.74
N LEU A 129 -3.09 14.73 -2.48
CA LEU A 129 -1.98 13.86 -2.06
C LEU A 129 -1.44 12.99 -3.20
N GLN A 130 -0.93 13.61 -4.26
CA GLN A 130 -0.68 12.91 -5.53
C GLN A 130 0.44 11.85 -5.49
N ASP A 131 1.31 11.85 -4.46
CA ASP A 131 2.42 10.89 -4.31
C ASP A 131 2.48 10.18 -2.95
N GLU A 132 1.55 10.47 -2.03
CA GLU A 132 1.58 9.89 -0.68
C GLU A 132 0.72 8.62 -0.56
N ILE A 133 -0.15 8.38 -1.56
CA ILE A 133 -1.07 7.24 -1.61
C ILE A 133 -0.83 6.45 -2.89
N ALA A 134 -0.33 5.22 -2.76
CA ALA A 134 -0.27 4.28 -3.86
C ALA A 134 -1.64 3.63 -4.07
N TRP A 135 -2.03 3.39 -5.31
CA TRP A 135 -3.32 2.75 -5.60
C TRP A 135 -3.29 1.91 -6.88
N SER A 136 -4.25 0.99 -6.99
CA SER A 136 -4.56 0.29 -8.23
C SER A 136 -6.05 -0.02 -8.32
N GLN A 137 -6.56 -0.23 -9.53
CA GLN A 137 -7.97 -0.54 -9.78
C GLN A 137 -8.08 -1.88 -10.51
N ARG A 138 -9.08 -2.68 -10.14
CA ARG A 138 -9.50 -3.87 -10.88
C ARG A 138 -11.01 -3.84 -11.09
N ASP A 139 -11.44 -3.96 -12.34
CA ASP A 139 -12.85 -4.16 -12.66
C ASP A 139 -13.15 -5.67 -12.66
N LEU A 140 -14.20 -6.05 -11.94
CA LEU A 140 -14.78 -7.39 -11.91
C LEU A 140 -16.11 -7.38 -12.69
N LYS A 141 -16.76 -8.54 -12.83
CA LYS A 141 -18.03 -8.67 -13.54
C LYS A 141 -19.15 -7.83 -12.89
N ASP A 142 -19.15 -7.75 -11.57
CA ASP A 142 -20.22 -7.21 -10.72
C ASP A 142 -19.73 -6.20 -9.68
N ALA A 143 -18.44 -5.88 -9.69
CA ALA A 143 -17.82 -4.93 -8.76
C ALA A 143 -16.60 -4.24 -9.36
N GLN A 144 -16.15 -3.18 -8.72
CA GLN A 144 -14.88 -2.52 -8.99
C GLN A 144 -14.10 -2.40 -7.68
N VAL A 145 -12.85 -2.82 -7.69
CA VAL A 145 -11.99 -2.91 -6.51
C VAL A 145 -10.83 -1.95 -6.65
N TRP A 146 -10.66 -1.08 -5.66
CA TRP A 146 -9.55 -0.15 -5.55
C TRP A 146 -8.67 -0.56 -4.39
N PHE A 147 -7.42 -0.92 -4.65
CA PHE A 147 -6.41 -1.02 -3.61
C PHE A 147 -5.86 0.37 -3.32
N VAL A 148 -5.79 0.76 -2.05
CA VAL A 148 -5.23 2.05 -1.62
C VAL A 148 -4.25 1.82 -0.47
N SER A 149 -3.08 2.45 -0.52
CA SER A 149 -2.00 2.24 0.45
C SER A 149 -1.30 3.56 0.79
N ASN A 150 -1.31 3.89 2.08
CA ASN A 150 -0.58 5.02 2.62
C ASN A 150 0.92 4.74 2.58
N GLN A 151 1.69 5.55 1.87
CA GLN A 151 3.13 5.42 1.76
C GLN A 151 3.89 6.17 2.85
N SER A 152 3.17 6.81 3.78
CA SER A 152 3.76 7.58 4.87
C SER A 152 3.74 6.80 6.19
N GLY A 153 4.75 7.06 7.03
CA GLY A 153 4.82 6.54 8.40
C GLY A 153 3.85 7.21 9.39
N GLN A 154 2.88 7.98 8.91
CA GLN A 154 1.89 8.69 9.72
C GLN A 154 0.48 8.26 9.34
N VAL A 155 -0.44 8.33 10.29
CA VAL A 155 -1.87 8.08 10.04
C VAL A 155 -2.41 9.15 9.10
N LYS A 156 -3.24 8.77 8.13
CA LYS A 156 -3.89 9.69 7.20
C LYS A 156 -5.40 9.56 7.23
N SER A 157 -6.08 10.70 7.34
CA SER A 157 -7.50 10.84 7.06
C SER A 157 -7.62 11.33 5.62
N LEU A 158 -8.37 10.62 4.80
CA LEU A 158 -8.41 10.86 3.36
C LEU A 158 -9.85 11.09 2.90
N ASP A 159 -10.07 12.20 2.20
CA ASP A 159 -11.21 12.35 1.34
C ASP A 159 -10.87 11.76 -0.03
N VAL A 160 -11.65 10.76 -0.43
CA VAL A 160 -11.46 9.99 -1.66
C VAL A 160 -12.56 10.35 -2.63
N GLN A 161 -12.17 10.78 -3.82
CA GLN A 161 -13.07 10.94 -4.96
C GLN A 161 -12.71 9.88 -5.99
N LEU A 162 -13.63 8.97 -6.31
CA LEU A 162 -13.37 7.89 -7.26
C LEU A 162 -14.49 7.76 -8.30
N ARG A 163 -14.13 7.33 -9.51
CA ARG A 163 -15.06 7.11 -10.61
C ARG A 163 -15.55 5.67 -10.58
N SER A 164 -16.85 5.48 -10.32
CA SER A 164 -17.46 4.15 -10.39
C SER A 164 -18.80 4.17 -11.10
N GLN A 165 -19.12 3.06 -11.77
CA GLN A 165 -20.47 2.80 -12.30
C GLN A 165 -21.41 2.22 -11.23
N TYR A 166 -20.88 1.87 -10.06
CA TYR A 166 -21.58 1.22 -8.98
C TYR A 166 -21.84 2.22 -7.84
N PRO A 167 -23.06 2.27 -7.26
CA PRO A 167 -23.43 3.29 -6.28
C PRO A 167 -22.93 3.02 -4.85
N CYS A 168 -22.71 1.76 -4.45
CA CYS A 168 -22.40 1.41 -3.06
C CYS A 168 -20.89 1.23 -2.87
N LEU A 169 -20.30 1.99 -1.95
CA LEU A 169 -18.88 1.86 -1.57
C LEU A 169 -18.71 1.16 -0.22
N SER A 170 -17.78 0.22 -0.15
CA SER A 170 -17.40 -0.46 1.09
C SER A 170 -15.89 -0.42 1.30
N TYR A 171 -15.47 -0.27 2.56
CA TYR A 171 -14.09 -0.35 3.00
C TYR A 171 -13.80 -1.77 3.45
N TRP A 172 -12.75 -2.40 2.94
CA TRP A 172 -12.33 -3.74 3.30
C TRP A 172 -10.92 -3.68 3.87
N ASP A 173 -10.78 -4.13 5.10
CA ASP A 173 -9.54 -4.20 5.84
C ASP A 173 -8.86 -5.56 5.56
N PRO A 174 -7.71 -5.59 4.87
CA PRO A 174 -7.00 -6.84 4.57
C PRO A 174 -6.35 -7.47 5.81
N GLN A 175 -6.09 -6.71 6.88
CA GLN A 175 -5.48 -7.22 8.10
C GLN A 175 -6.50 -7.95 8.97
N THR A 176 -7.72 -7.42 9.06
CA THR A 176 -8.79 -8.01 9.88
C THR A 176 -9.77 -8.86 9.08
N CYS A 177 -9.68 -8.84 7.75
CA CYS A 177 -10.64 -9.45 6.81
C CYS A 177 -12.08 -8.97 7.01
N ARG A 178 -12.26 -7.74 7.50
CA ARG A 178 -13.57 -7.12 7.74
C ARG A 178 -13.91 -6.13 6.66
N TYR A 179 -15.21 -5.90 6.49
CA TYR A 179 -15.68 -4.83 5.62
C TYR A 179 -16.72 -3.96 6.33
N TYR A 180 -16.80 -2.72 5.88
CA TYR A 180 -17.64 -1.66 6.43
C TYR A 180 -18.28 -0.86 5.31
N ARG A 181 -19.52 -0.40 5.51
CA ARG A 181 -20.16 0.51 4.56
C ARG A 181 -19.53 1.89 4.64
N LEU A 182 -19.26 2.47 3.48
CA LEU A 182 -18.85 3.86 3.36
C LEU A 182 -20.04 4.73 2.97
N ASN A 183 -20.11 5.91 3.59
CA ASN A 183 -21.02 6.96 3.16
C ASN A 183 -20.44 7.62 1.92
N ALA A 184 -21.04 7.33 0.76
CA ALA A 184 -20.65 7.91 -0.50
C ALA A 184 -21.67 8.97 -0.93
N VAL A 185 -21.18 10.13 -1.36
CA VAL A 185 -21.99 11.17 -2.00
C VAL A 185 -21.60 11.25 -3.47
N SER A 186 -22.58 11.26 -4.37
CA SER A 186 -22.32 11.45 -5.80
C SER A 186 -22.20 12.94 -6.12
N GLN A 187 -21.05 13.34 -6.68
CA GLN A 187 -20.76 14.71 -7.10
C GLN A 187 -19.93 14.69 -8.39
N ASP A 188 -20.32 15.45 -9.42
CA ASP A 188 -19.56 15.63 -10.67
C ASP A 188 -19.13 14.33 -11.41
N ASP A 189 -20.01 13.33 -11.41
CA ASP A 189 -19.78 11.96 -11.91
C ASP A 189 -18.76 11.12 -11.12
N MET A 190 -18.45 11.54 -9.89
CA MET A 190 -17.55 10.86 -8.97
C MET A 190 -18.27 10.54 -7.66
N LEU A 191 -17.85 9.47 -7.00
CA LEU A 191 -18.27 9.15 -5.64
C LEU A 191 -17.25 9.71 -4.66
N GLN A 192 -17.72 10.47 -3.68
CA GLN A 192 -16.92 11.03 -2.61
C GLN A 192 -17.19 10.32 -1.29
N THR A 193 -16.13 9.89 -0.61
CA THR A 193 -16.18 9.25 0.72
C THR A 193 -14.95 9.64 1.53
N SER A 194 -15.00 9.49 2.85
CA SER A 194 -13.84 9.67 3.73
C SER A 194 -13.40 8.33 4.34
N ILE A 195 -12.09 8.08 4.38
CA ILE A 195 -11.49 6.89 4.99
C ILE A 195 -10.32 7.29 5.89
N LYS A 196 -9.86 6.36 6.74
CA LYS A 196 -8.66 6.54 7.55
C LYS A 196 -7.72 5.37 7.34
N LEU A 197 -6.48 5.65 6.97
CA LEU A 197 -5.42 4.66 6.81
C LEU A 197 -4.40 4.83 7.94
N ALA A 198 -3.97 3.72 8.55
CA ALA A 198 -2.87 3.72 9.49
C ALA A 198 -1.55 4.09 8.79
N ALA A 199 -0.52 4.40 9.58
CA ALA A 199 0.86 4.54 9.09
C ALA A 199 1.26 3.28 8.30
N ASN A 200 1.71 3.46 7.05
CA ASN A 200 2.02 2.38 6.10
C ASN A 200 0.84 1.41 5.83
N GLY A 201 -0.38 1.78 6.23
CA GLY A 201 -1.57 0.94 6.15
C GLY A 201 -2.15 0.89 4.75
N SER A 202 -2.95 -0.14 4.47
CA SER A 202 -3.65 -0.29 3.21
C SER A 202 -5.08 -0.80 3.41
N ALA A 203 -5.90 -0.59 2.39
CA ALA A 203 -7.28 -1.04 2.36
C ALA A 203 -7.72 -1.33 0.93
N PHE A 204 -8.86 -2.00 0.80
CA PHE A 204 -9.60 -2.03 -0.45
C PHE A 204 -10.87 -1.20 -0.32
N ILE A 205 -11.14 -0.35 -1.32
CA ILE A 205 -12.45 0.27 -1.53
C ILE A 205 -13.15 -0.52 -2.62
N VAL A 206 -14.29 -1.14 -2.29
CA VAL A 206 -15.06 -1.97 -3.21
C VAL A 206 -16.36 -1.27 -3.54
N ALA A 207 -16.56 -1.01 -4.84
CA ALA A 207 -17.78 -0.44 -5.40
C ALA A 207 -18.64 -1.54 -6.04
N ALA A 208 -19.90 -1.65 -5.65
CA ALA A 208 -20.86 -2.64 -6.16
C ALA A 208 -22.31 -2.10 -6.19
N ASN A 209 -23.23 -2.83 -6.82
CA ASN A 209 -24.66 -2.44 -6.85
C ASN A 209 -25.34 -2.57 -5.47
N THR A 210 -24.82 -3.46 -4.62
CA THR A 210 -25.34 -3.72 -3.29
C THR A 210 -24.17 -3.97 -2.34
N TYR A 211 -24.39 -3.76 -1.04
CA TYR A 211 -23.45 -4.21 -0.03
C TYR A 211 -23.51 -5.74 0.12
N PRO A 212 -22.39 -6.40 0.43
CA PRO A 212 -22.46 -7.75 1.00
C PRO A 212 -23.30 -7.67 2.29
N ASP A 213 -24.20 -8.63 2.48
CA ASP A 213 -25.10 -8.72 3.64
C ASP A 213 -25.74 -7.38 4.04
N ALA A 214 -26.44 -6.74 3.10
CA ALA A 214 -26.99 -5.39 3.20
C ALA A 214 -27.93 -5.12 4.40
N ALA A 215 -28.32 -6.14 5.17
CA ALA A 215 -29.03 -5.96 6.45
C ALA A 215 -28.08 -5.76 7.65
N GLU A 216 -26.86 -6.31 7.62
CA GLU A 216 -25.98 -6.45 8.79
C GLU A 216 -24.63 -5.72 8.65
N ALA A 217 -24.22 -5.37 7.44
CA ALA A 217 -22.90 -4.76 7.25
C ALA A 217 -22.71 -3.46 8.07
N PRO A 218 -21.66 -3.40 8.91
CA PRO A 218 -21.47 -2.31 9.85
C PRO A 218 -21.13 -1.01 9.13
N GLN A 219 -21.63 0.10 9.67
CA GLN A 219 -21.24 1.44 9.20
C GLN A 219 -19.79 1.70 9.58
N TRP A 220 -18.99 2.24 8.65
CA TRP A 220 -17.66 2.75 8.98
C TRP A 220 -17.80 3.89 10.00
N THR A 221 -17.41 3.61 11.24
CA THR A 221 -17.52 4.56 12.35
C THR A 221 -16.15 4.65 13.03
N VAL A 222 -15.61 5.86 13.16
CA VAL A 222 -14.26 6.08 13.72
C VAL A 222 -14.30 6.25 15.26
N SER A 223 -15.41 5.89 15.92
CA SER A 223 -15.51 6.04 17.38
C SER A 223 -14.85 4.88 18.10
N GLN A 224 -13.62 5.14 18.55
CA GLN A 224 -12.87 4.29 19.47
C GLN A 224 -12.84 4.92 20.86
N GLU A 225 -13.13 4.14 21.90
CA GLU A 225 -13.03 4.59 23.28
C GLU A 225 -12.14 3.67 24.12
N ASN A 226 -11.31 4.25 24.98
CA ASN A 226 -10.48 3.48 25.90
C ASN A 226 -11.34 2.84 26.99
N LEU A 227 -11.37 1.51 27.01
CA LEU A 227 -11.91 0.74 28.13
C LEU A 227 -10.84 0.66 29.22
N LYS A 228 -11.12 1.30 30.36
CA LYS A 228 -10.23 1.27 31.52
C LYS A 228 -9.96 -0.19 31.95
N ALA A 229 -8.70 -0.60 31.88
CA ALA A 229 -8.20 -1.86 32.39
C ALA A 229 -7.07 -1.59 33.39
N LYS A 230 -6.97 -2.43 34.42
CA LYS A 230 -5.87 -2.39 35.39
C LYS A 230 -5.04 -3.65 35.24
N PHE A 231 -3.85 -3.53 34.69
CA PHE A 231 -2.88 -4.61 34.53
C PHE A 231 -2.05 -4.78 35.81
N LYS A 232 -1.73 -6.03 36.15
CA LYS A 232 -0.78 -6.35 37.22
C LYS A 232 0.65 -6.40 36.68
N ALA A 233 1.61 -6.68 37.56
CA ALA A 233 2.98 -6.98 37.18
C ALA A 233 3.04 -8.05 36.09
N TRP A 234 4.05 -7.91 35.24
CA TRP A 234 4.33 -8.75 34.09
C TRP A 234 5.41 -9.76 34.45
N ASN A 235 5.15 -11.04 34.15
CA ASN A 235 6.18 -12.07 34.10
C ASN A 235 6.67 -12.16 32.66
N ILE A 236 7.96 -11.95 32.44
CA ILE A 236 8.60 -11.92 31.13
C ILE A 236 9.62 -13.03 31.06
N HIS A 237 9.35 -14.07 30.26
CA HIS A 237 10.22 -15.22 30.09
C HIS A 237 10.94 -15.14 28.74
N PHE A 238 12.26 -14.97 28.78
CA PHE A 238 13.15 -14.94 27.61
C PHE A 238 13.56 -16.37 27.27
N ARG A 239 12.88 -16.97 26.27
CA ARG A 239 12.98 -18.41 25.99
C ARG A 239 14.41 -18.88 25.77
N ARG A 240 15.19 -18.13 24.98
CA ARG A 240 16.55 -18.54 24.60
C ARG A 240 17.56 -18.41 25.73
N LEU A 241 17.25 -17.62 26.76
CA LEU A 241 18.05 -17.50 27.98
C LEU A 241 17.55 -18.42 29.10
N ASP A 242 16.37 -19.04 28.92
CA ASP A 242 15.61 -19.70 29.99
C ASP A 242 15.53 -18.84 31.26
N LYS A 243 15.25 -17.54 31.08
CA LYS A 243 15.30 -16.54 32.15
C LYS A 243 13.98 -15.81 32.27
N THR A 244 13.48 -15.68 33.50
CA THR A 244 12.23 -14.96 33.80
C THR A 244 12.49 -13.73 34.65
N LEU A 245 11.83 -12.62 34.31
CA LEU A 245 11.80 -11.39 35.09
C LEU A 245 10.36 -11.07 35.51
N GLU A 246 10.20 -10.55 36.72
CA GLU A 246 8.97 -9.89 37.14
C GLU A 246 9.17 -8.37 37.08
N LYS A 247 8.26 -7.66 36.40
CA LYS A 247 8.32 -6.19 36.25
C LYS A 247 6.95 -5.57 36.49
N SER A 248 6.91 -4.49 37.27
CA SER A 248 5.69 -3.70 37.48
C SER A 248 5.27 -2.93 36.23
N SER A 249 6.23 -2.59 35.36
CA SER A 249 6.01 -1.91 34.08
C SER A 249 6.78 -2.58 32.95
N LEU A 250 6.25 -2.44 31.74
CA LEU A 250 6.91 -2.82 30.50
C LEU A 250 8.13 -1.92 30.26
N PHE A 251 9.14 -2.42 29.52
CA PHE A 251 10.41 -1.71 29.34
C PHE A 251 11.14 -2.18 28.08
N ASP A 252 11.92 -1.29 27.48
CA ASP A 252 12.74 -1.58 26.31
C ASP A 252 13.95 -2.41 26.73
N TRP A 253 14.14 -3.59 26.15
CA TRP A 253 15.19 -4.51 26.58
C TRP A 253 16.58 -3.87 26.48
N ARG A 254 16.78 -2.94 25.53
CA ARG A 254 18.05 -2.22 25.34
C ARG A 254 18.52 -1.44 26.57
N THR A 255 17.60 -1.10 27.48
CA THR A 255 17.92 -0.36 28.70
C THR A 255 18.24 -1.28 29.88
N SER A 256 18.32 -2.59 29.67
CA SER A 256 18.71 -3.54 30.71
C SER A 256 20.20 -3.41 31.05
N ASP A 257 20.52 -3.49 32.34
CA ASP A 257 21.90 -3.60 32.81
C ASP A 257 22.50 -4.99 32.56
N ASP A 258 21.66 -6.00 32.31
CA ASP A 258 22.10 -7.35 31.94
C ASP A 258 22.39 -7.39 30.43
N PRO A 259 23.66 -7.59 30.01
CA PRO A 259 24.02 -7.66 28.60
C PRO A 259 23.24 -8.76 27.84
N ALA A 260 22.91 -9.88 28.48
CA ALA A 260 22.17 -10.96 27.83
C ALA A 260 20.75 -10.52 27.44
N ILE A 261 20.13 -9.63 28.22
CA ILE A 261 18.80 -9.06 27.92
C ILE A 261 18.93 -7.84 27.00
N LYS A 262 19.92 -6.97 27.24
CA LYS A 262 20.17 -5.76 26.42
C LYS A 262 20.34 -6.08 24.94
N TYR A 263 21.08 -7.14 24.66
CA TYR A 263 21.35 -7.60 23.30
C TYR A 263 20.51 -8.83 22.92
N TYR A 264 19.41 -9.09 23.63
CA TYR A 264 18.59 -10.27 23.36
C TYR A 264 17.99 -10.21 21.97
N SER A 265 18.06 -11.35 21.26
CA SER A 265 17.27 -11.60 20.06
C SER A 265 16.61 -12.96 20.13
N GLY A 266 15.32 -12.99 19.83
CA GLY A 266 14.48 -14.18 19.90
C GLY A 266 13.12 -13.88 20.53
N GLU A 267 12.52 -14.93 21.08
CA GLU A 267 11.16 -14.88 21.60
C GLU A 267 11.13 -14.57 23.09
N ALA A 268 10.19 -13.74 23.52
CA ALA A 268 9.90 -13.49 24.92
C ALA A 268 8.40 -13.59 25.19
N ASP A 269 8.05 -14.36 26.22
CA ASP A 269 6.68 -14.58 26.66
C ASP A 269 6.34 -13.64 27.82
N TYR A 270 5.40 -12.74 27.58
CA TYR A 270 4.84 -11.83 28.56
C TYR A 270 3.54 -12.42 29.11
N GLN A 271 3.40 -12.44 30.42
CA GLN A 271 2.18 -12.87 31.08
C GLN A 271 1.76 -11.88 32.15
N THR A 272 0.48 -11.52 32.15
CA THR A 272 -0.12 -10.70 33.21
C THR A 272 -1.58 -11.10 33.44
N THR A 273 -2.17 -10.51 34.47
CA THR A 273 -3.63 -10.52 34.65
C THR A 273 -4.13 -9.10 34.73
N PHE A 274 -5.34 -8.88 34.22
CA PHE A 274 -5.97 -7.58 34.27
C PHE A 274 -7.44 -7.69 34.61
N THR A 275 -8.00 -6.60 35.12
CA THR A 275 -9.45 -6.52 35.39
C THR A 275 -10.07 -5.44 34.53
N CYS A 276 -11.17 -5.77 33.84
CA CYS A 276 -11.97 -4.83 33.07
C CYS A 276 -13.46 -4.94 33.44
N LYS A 277 -14.19 -3.83 33.24
CA LYS A 277 -15.66 -3.84 33.33
C LYS A 277 -16.23 -4.48 32.07
N ALA A 278 -17.43 -5.07 32.18
CA ALA A 278 -18.16 -5.53 31.00
C ALA A 278 -18.36 -4.33 30.05
N PRO A 279 -17.99 -4.44 28.78
CA PRO A 279 -18.17 -3.35 27.83
C PRO A 279 -19.67 -3.17 27.59
N LYS A 280 -20.24 -2.06 28.06
CA LYS A 280 -21.66 -1.76 27.84
C LYS A 280 -21.83 -1.36 26.38
N ASN A 281 -22.64 -2.09 25.63
CA ASN A 281 -22.98 -1.81 24.23
C ASN A 281 -21.80 -1.80 23.24
N ALA A 282 -20.68 -2.46 23.56
CA ALA A 282 -19.59 -2.59 22.58
C ALA A 282 -19.94 -3.63 21.53
N LYS A 283 -19.76 -3.28 20.25
CA LYS A 283 -19.80 -4.27 19.17
C LYS A 283 -18.53 -5.10 19.19
N ARG A 284 -17.38 -4.45 19.41
CA ARG A 284 -16.05 -5.09 19.44
C ARG A 284 -15.15 -4.47 20.50
N VAL A 285 -14.23 -5.28 21.02
CA VAL A 285 -13.15 -4.86 21.89
C VAL A 285 -11.82 -5.33 21.31
N TYR A 286 -10.89 -4.40 21.16
CA TYR A 286 -9.53 -4.65 20.69
C TYR A 286 -8.53 -4.46 21.82
N LEU A 287 -7.47 -5.27 21.82
CA LEU A 287 -6.26 -4.98 22.58
C LEU A 287 -5.32 -4.17 21.68
N LYS A 288 -4.96 -2.97 22.12
CA LYS A 288 -3.95 -2.13 21.49
C LYS A 288 -2.61 -2.35 22.19
N LEU A 289 -1.59 -2.64 21.40
CA LEU A 289 -0.21 -2.76 21.84
C LEU A 289 0.59 -1.59 21.26
N GLU A 290 1.09 -0.69 22.08
CA GLU A 290 1.99 0.36 21.61
C GLU A 290 3.44 -0.16 21.57
N ASP A 291 4.22 0.34 20.61
CA ASP A 291 5.63 0.02 20.43
C ASP A 291 5.95 -1.48 20.35
N VAL A 292 5.18 -2.22 19.54
CA VAL A 292 5.50 -3.61 19.21
C VAL A 292 6.72 -3.65 18.30
N ASN A 293 7.82 -4.22 18.81
CA ASN A 293 9.08 -4.37 18.09
C ASN A 293 9.52 -5.86 18.12
N VAL A 294 9.17 -6.71 17.13
CA VAL A 294 8.59 -6.43 15.80
C VAL A 294 7.20 -7.05 15.60
N ILE A 295 6.97 -8.23 16.18
CA ILE A 295 5.74 -9.01 16.00
C ILE A 295 5.29 -9.60 17.34
N ALA A 296 3.99 -9.70 17.55
CA ALA A 296 3.39 -10.22 18.77
C ALA A 296 2.22 -11.15 18.46
N SER A 297 2.23 -12.36 19.04
CA SER A 297 1.02 -13.21 19.11
C SER A 297 0.33 -13.01 20.46
N VAL A 298 -1.00 -12.99 20.47
CA VAL A 298 -1.78 -12.64 21.64
C VAL A 298 -2.77 -13.75 21.99
N LYS A 299 -2.78 -14.15 23.26
CA LYS A 299 -3.81 -15.00 23.84
C LYS A 299 -4.48 -14.32 25.03
N VAL A 300 -5.80 -14.41 25.08
CA VAL A 300 -6.60 -13.93 26.22
C VAL A 300 -7.39 -15.10 26.78
N ASN A 301 -7.22 -15.36 28.08
CA ASN A 301 -7.84 -16.49 28.78
C ASN A 301 -7.59 -17.84 28.08
N GLY A 302 -6.41 -18.03 27.48
CA GLY A 302 -6.00 -19.22 26.75
C GLY A 302 -6.54 -19.31 25.30
N LYS A 303 -7.42 -18.40 24.88
CA LYS A 303 -7.91 -18.32 23.49
C LYS A 303 -6.93 -17.51 22.65
N ASP A 304 -6.54 -18.07 21.50
CA ASP A 304 -5.73 -17.38 20.50
C ASP A 304 -6.54 -16.27 19.82
N CYS A 305 -6.00 -15.05 19.85
CA CYS A 305 -6.60 -13.88 19.24
C CYS A 305 -5.89 -13.49 17.93
N GLY A 306 -4.78 -14.15 17.57
CA GLY A 306 -4.02 -13.91 16.35
C GLY A 306 -2.67 -13.21 16.58
N ILE A 307 -2.14 -12.65 15.49
CA ILE A 307 -0.79 -12.08 15.41
C ILE A 307 -0.86 -10.64 14.93
N VAL A 308 -0.15 -9.75 15.62
CA VAL A 308 0.00 -8.34 15.29
C VAL A 308 1.42 -8.09 14.80
N TRP A 309 1.56 -7.66 13.55
CA TRP A 309 2.85 -7.50 12.87
C TRP A 309 3.00 -6.16 12.14
N ALA A 310 1.92 -5.39 12.04
CA ALA A 310 1.89 -4.09 11.38
C ALA A 310 0.89 -3.16 12.07
N ALA A 311 1.08 -1.85 11.86
CA ALA A 311 0.18 -0.82 12.33
C ALA A 311 -1.17 -0.88 11.57
N PRO A 312 -2.30 -0.59 12.25
CA PRO A 312 -2.40 -0.30 13.68
C PRO A 312 -2.23 -1.61 14.49
N TYR A 313 -1.46 -1.53 15.58
CA TYR A 313 -1.17 -2.70 16.42
C TYR A 313 -2.37 -3.05 17.32
N LEU A 314 -3.47 -3.42 16.69
CA LEU A 314 -4.76 -3.77 17.28
C LEU A 314 -5.09 -5.23 16.99
N ILE A 315 -5.67 -5.90 17.97
CA ILE A 315 -6.13 -7.29 17.82
C ILE A 315 -7.48 -7.48 18.48
N ASP A 316 -8.41 -8.15 17.80
CA ASP A 316 -9.74 -8.38 18.34
C ASP A 316 -9.70 -9.41 19.46
N VAL A 317 -10.16 -9.00 20.65
CA VAL A 317 -10.24 -9.86 21.85
C VAL A 317 -11.67 -10.05 22.34
N THR A 318 -12.67 -9.62 21.56
CA THR A 318 -14.10 -9.58 21.91
C THR A 318 -14.57 -10.92 22.48
N ASP A 319 -14.32 -12.00 21.75
CA ASP A 319 -14.81 -13.34 22.10
C ASP A 319 -13.92 -14.07 23.14
N ALA A 320 -12.82 -13.47 23.53
CA ALA A 320 -11.89 -14.03 24.52
C ALA A 320 -12.03 -13.33 25.89
N LEU A 321 -12.53 -12.09 25.89
CA LEU A 321 -12.65 -11.24 27.07
C LEU A 321 -13.83 -11.69 27.97
N LYS A 322 -13.62 -11.62 29.28
CA LYS A 322 -14.64 -11.90 30.30
C LYS A 322 -14.80 -10.71 31.24
N LYS A 323 -15.97 -10.55 31.84
CA LYS A 323 -16.19 -9.56 32.90
C LYS A 323 -15.30 -9.90 34.10
N GLY A 324 -14.61 -8.89 34.65
CA GLY A 324 -13.75 -9.08 35.82
C GLY A 324 -12.33 -9.46 35.41
N LYS A 325 -11.77 -10.50 36.05
CA LYS A 325 -10.37 -10.91 35.90
C LYS A 325 -10.15 -11.66 34.58
N ASN A 326 -9.12 -11.27 33.85
CA ASN A 326 -8.65 -11.90 32.62
C ASN A 326 -7.15 -12.21 32.73
N ARG A 327 -6.70 -13.25 32.02
CA ARG A 327 -5.28 -13.56 31.82
C ARG A 327 -4.88 -13.15 30.41
N LEU A 328 -3.75 -12.47 30.29
CA LEU A 328 -3.17 -12.03 29.02
C LEU A 328 -1.80 -12.69 28.86
N GLU A 329 -1.58 -13.25 27.68
CA GLU A 329 -0.29 -13.80 27.25
C GLU A 329 0.07 -13.16 25.92
N ILE A 330 1.29 -12.64 25.82
CA ILE A 330 1.82 -12.05 24.59
C ILE A 330 3.17 -12.71 24.33
N SER A 331 3.32 -13.40 23.21
CA SER A 331 4.62 -13.92 22.77
C SER A 331 5.16 -13.01 21.70
N MET A 332 6.26 -12.32 22.00
CA MET A 332 6.91 -11.38 21.09
C MET A 332 8.18 -11.95 20.48
N ALA A 333 8.48 -11.57 19.25
CA ALA A 333 9.78 -11.80 18.62
C ALA A 333 10.33 -10.49 18.03
N ASN A 334 11.62 -10.24 18.26
CA ASN A 334 12.36 -9.18 17.61
C ASN A 334 13.25 -9.74 16.48
N THR A 335 14.11 -8.91 15.89
CA THR A 335 15.09 -9.34 14.90
C THR A 335 16.37 -9.86 15.55
N TRP A 336 17.21 -10.55 14.78
CA TRP A 336 18.56 -10.97 15.20
C TRP A 336 19.55 -9.82 15.38
N TYR A 337 19.17 -8.60 15.01
CA TYR A 337 20.07 -7.46 14.87
C TYR A 337 20.86 -7.16 16.16
N ASN A 338 20.18 -7.07 17.31
CA ASN A 338 20.83 -6.72 18.58
C ASN A 338 21.81 -7.81 19.03
N TYR A 339 21.44 -9.09 18.91
CA TYR A 339 22.32 -10.20 19.26
C TYR A 339 23.52 -10.31 18.34
N SER A 340 23.32 -10.14 17.03
CA SER A 340 24.38 -10.12 16.02
C SER A 340 25.44 -9.07 16.34
N GLN A 341 25.04 -7.86 16.75
CA GLN A 341 25.95 -6.81 17.17
C GLN A 341 26.79 -7.24 18.38
N ALA A 342 26.18 -7.85 19.40
CA ALA A 342 26.90 -8.28 20.59
C ALA A 342 27.94 -9.37 20.31
N VAL A 343 27.62 -10.33 19.43
CA VAL A 343 28.58 -11.39 19.06
C VAL A 343 29.72 -10.82 18.21
N ASN A 344 29.41 -9.98 17.21
CA ASN A 344 30.41 -9.38 16.33
C ASN A 344 31.46 -8.55 17.11
N TYR A 345 31.04 -7.87 18.18
CA TYR A 345 31.91 -7.09 19.05
C TYR A 345 32.48 -7.86 20.25
N GLY A 346 32.24 -9.17 20.33
CA GLY A 346 32.79 -10.04 21.38
C GLY A 346 32.21 -9.80 22.79
N ILE A 347 31.08 -9.08 22.89
CA ILE A 347 30.35 -8.87 24.16
C ILE A 347 29.73 -10.18 24.61
N ILE A 348 29.16 -10.93 23.66
CA ILE A 348 28.67 -12.30 23.88
C ILE A 348 29.55 -13.24 23.05
N LYS A 349 30.02 -14.31 23.69
CA LYS A 349 30.74 -15.40 23.01
C LYS A 349 29.75 -16.49 22.66
N ASP A 350 29.54 -16.71 21.37
CA ASP A 350 28.76 -17.83 20.85
C ASP A 350 29.49 -18.41 19.64
N GLU A 351 30.09 -19.59 19.83
CA GLU A 351 30.87 -20.29 18.81
C GLU A 351 29.97 -20.91 17.72
N ASN A 352 28.66 -21.04 17.97
CA ASN A 352 27.70 -21.57 17.01
C ASN A 352 27.03 -20.47 16.18
N TYR A 353 27.32 -19.20 16.47
CA TYR A 353 26.80 -18.07 15.71
C TYR A 353 27.69 -17.77 14.50
N TRP A 354 27.09 -17.66 13.32
CA TRP A 354 27.79 -17.32 12.08
C TRP A 354 26.94 -16.39 11.21
N THR A 355 27.56 -15.36 10.63
CA THR A 355 26.94 -14.49 9.64
C THR A 355 27.97 -13.93 8.66
N ASN A 356 27.56 -13.70 7.42
CA ASN A 356 28.29 -12.86 6.45
C ASN A 356 27.76 -11.41 6.42
N GLY A 357 26.73 -11.11 7.23
CA GLY A 357 26.13 -9.79 7.36
C GLY A 357 27.13 -8.81 7.98
N ARG A 358 27.53 -7.81 7.19
CA ARG A 358 28.45 -6.76 7.64
C ARG A 358 27.76 -5.88 8.66
N THR A 359 28.50 -5.40 9.65
CA THR A 359 28.10 -4.35 10.60
C THR A 359 27.99 -3.00 9.87
N TRP A 360 27.10 -2.89 8.89
CA TRP A 360 26.95 -1.73 8.02
C TRP A 360 25.49 -1.30 7.93
N ASP A 361 25.23 -0.04 8.25
CA ASP A 361 23.97 0.62 7.97
C ASP A 361 23.99 1.14 6.54
N TYR A 362 23.22 0.51 5.64
CA TYR A 362 23.11 0.94 4.26
C TYR A 362 22.32 2.24 4.09
N LYS A 363 21.44 2.57 5.05
CA LYS A 363 20.63 3.79 5.02
C LYS A 363 21.47 5.00 5.42
N GLU A 364 22.29 4.86 6.45
CA GLU A 364 23.16 5.94 6.95
C GLU A 364 24.58 5.91 6.37
N GLY A 365 24.95 4.83 5.66
CA GLY A 365 26.28 4.69 5.09
C GLY A 365 27.39 4.60 6.14
N LYS A 366 27.11 4.00 7.31
CA LYS A 366 28.02 3.93 8.45
C LYS A 366 28.27 2.51 8.93
N VAL A 367 29.40 2.32 9.61
CA VAL A 367 29.65 1.09 10.38
C VAL A 367 28.80 1.14 11.65
N LEU A 368 28.04 0.08 11.90
CA LEU A 368 27.20 -0.07 13.09
C LEU A 368 28.05 -0.31 14.33
N LYS A 369 27.80 0.43 15.40
CA LYS A 369 28.49 0.30 16.68
C LYS A 369 27.67 -0.51 17.70
N THR A 370 28.24 -0.76 18.88
CA THR A 370 27.59 -1.52 19.94
C THR A 370 26.39 -0.79 20.55
N GLU A 371 26.35 0.54 20.47
CA GLU A 371 25.24 1.38 20.90
C GLU A 371 24.09 1.51 19.89
N ASP A 372 24.33 1.18 18.62
CA ASP A 372 23.35 1.29 17.53
C ASP A 372 22.36 0.10 17.58
N LEU A 373 21.51 0.01 18.61
CA LEU A 373 20.56 -1.09 18.82
C LEU A 373 19.14 -0.76 18.35
N GLN A 374 18.45 -1.77 17.80
CA GLN A 374 17.03 -1.67 17.45
C GLN A 374 16.15 -1.74 18.71
N PRO A 375 15.08 -0.91 18.82
CA PRO A 375 14.09 -1.04 19.88
C PRO A 375 13.59 -2.48 20.00
N SER A 376 13.43 -2.97 21.22
CA SER A 376 13.15 -4.38 21.42
C SER A 376 12.27 -4.66 22.62
N GLY A 377 11.32 -5.58 22.42
CA GLY A 377 10.33 -5.95 23.42
C GLY A 377 9.07 -5.09 23.37
N LEU A 378 8.25 -5.22 24.42
CA LEU A 378 7.06 -4.42 24.63
C LEU A 378 7.39 -3.37 25.69
N PHE A 379 7.24 -2.10 25.33
CA PHE A 379 7.52 -0.98 26.24
C PHE A 379 6.55 0.19 26.13
N GLY A 380 5.64 0.16 25.15
CA GLY A 380 4.50 1.06 25.09
C GLY A 380 3.35 0.62 26.00
N GLU A 381 2.27 1.39 25.99
CA GLU A 381 1.07 1.05 26.76
C GLU A 381 0.30 -0.12 26.13
N VAL A 382 -0.33 -0.91 27.01
CA VAL A 382 -1.31 -1.93 26.63
C VAL A 382 -2.69 -1.43 27.03
N GLN A 383 -3.57 -1.24 26.04
CA GLN A 383 -4.89 -0.62 26.23
C GLN A 383 -5.99 -1.52 25.67
N LEU A 384 -7.19 -1.45 26.25
CA LEU A 384 -8.38 -2.01 25.63
C LEU A 384 -9.14 -0.88 24.93
N ILE A 385 -9.48 -1.09 23.67
CA ILE A 385 -10.19 -0.14 22.82
C ILE A 385 -11.55 -0.73 22.47
N VAL A 386 -12.61 0.04 22.68
CA VAL A 386 -13.98 -0.35 22.32
C VAL A 386 -14.36 0.34 21.02
N GLU A 387 -14.87 -0.43 20.08
CA GLU A 387 -15.56 0.04 18.88
C GLU A 387 -17.07 0.02 19.13
N LYS A 388 -17.72 1.17 18.94
CA LYS A 388 -19.16 1.38 19.16
C LYS A 388 -19.98 1.19 17.89
#